data_AF-A0A1V4X9I9-F1
#
_entry.id   AF-A0A1V4X9I9-F1
#
_cell.length_a   1.000
_cell.length_b   1.000
_cell.length_c   1.000
_cell.angle_alpha   90.00
_cell.angle_beta   90.00
_cell.angle_gamma   90.00
#
_symmetry.space_group_name_H-M   'P 1'
#
loop_
_entity.id
_entity.type
_entity.pdbx_description
1 polymer ?
#
loop_
_entity_poly.entity_id
_entity_poly.type
_entity_poly.pdbx_seq_one_letter_code
_entity_poly.pdbx_strand_id
1 'polypeptide(L)'
;MIDKLVPEAEMGVIHGRFQVFHNDHMVYLLSGMALCRHLVIGITNPDPMLTRSETVDLKRSDPTSNPLTYFERYLMIRTAMEEAEIESSRFSVVPFPINIPELYRYYVPLDAVFFLSIYDAWGKRKLEYFKALGLTTLVLRDVPADQKGLSATDVRRRMAQSEPWEEFVPPSVALLMKKWAIPDRLRKMSQCR
;
A
#
# COMPACT_ATOMS: atom_id res chain seq x y z
N MET A 1 -11.60 28.62 12.92
CA MET A 1 -10.70 27.98 13.87
C MET A 1 -10.78 26.49 13.61
N ILE A 2 -9.78 25.93 12.92
CA ILE A 2 -9.70 24.49 12.67
C ILE A 2 -9.23 23.89 13.98
N ASP A 3 -10.12 23.22 14.68
CA ASP A 3 -9.79 22.45 15.86
C ASP A 3 -8.68 21.48 15.45
N LYS A 4 -7.52 21.60 16.11
CA LYS A 4 -6.41 20.67 15.91
C LYS A 4 -6.92 19.32 16.38
N LEU A 5 -7.28 18.43 15.46
CA LEU A 5 -7.53 17.03 15.78
C LEU A 5 -6.31 16.51 16.54
N VAL A 6 -6.47 16.35 17.85
CA VAL A 6 -5.55 15.55 18.65
C VAL A 6 -5.62 14.15 18.05
N PRO A 7 -4.49 13.52 17.67
CA PRO A 7 -4.55 12.16 17.13
C PRO A 7 -5.24 11.26 18.15
N GLU A 8 -6.39 10.69 17.79
CA GLU A 8 -7.20 9.87 18.70
C GLU A 8 -6.51 8.53 19.03
N ALA A 9 -5.52 8.11 18.24
CA ALA A 9 -4.75 6.88 18.46
C ALA A 9 -3.25 7.13 18.67
N GLU A 10 -2.63 6.38 19.58
CA GLU A 10 -1.16 6.32 19.71
C GLU A 10 -0.53 5.71 18.44
N MET A 11 -1.05 4.55 18.02
CA MET A 11 -0.56 3.78 16.89
C MET A 11 -1.66 3.56 15.84
N GLY A 12 -1.32 3.79 14.58
CA GLY A 12 -2.15 3.46 13.42
C GLY A 12 -1.48 2.43 12.53
N VAL A 13 -2.26 1.63 11.80
CA VAL A 13 -1.77 0.71 10.78
C VAL A 13 -2.47 0.98 9.46
N ILE A 14 -1.69 1.25 8.42
CA ILE A 14 -2.14 1.18 7.01
C ILE A 14 -1.35 0.10 6.32
N HIS A 15 -1.99 -0.66 5.43
CA HIS A 15 -1.31 -1.67 4.66
C HIS A 15 -1.72 -1.69 3.19
N GLY A 16 -0.82 -2.15 2.34
CA GLY A 16 -1.02 -2.21 0.89
C GLY A 16 0.11 -2.97 0.19
N ARG A 17 -0.12 -3.34 -1.07
CA ARG A 17 0.92 -3.99 -1.89
C ARG A 17 1.97 -3.00 -2.37
N PHE A 18 1.55 -1.78 -2.69
CA PHE A 18 2.38 -0.69 -3.21
C PHE A 18 3.21 -1.11 -4.44
N GLN A 19 2.52 -1.61 -5.48
CA GLN A 19 3.10 -2.15 -6.71
C GLN A 19 2.62 -1.34 -7.93
N VAL A 20 2.89 -0.06 -8.12
CA VAL A 20 3.85 0.81 -7.42
C VAL A 20 3.12 1.73 -6.43
N PHE A 21 3.88 2.50 -5.65
CA PHE A 21 3.33 3.58 -4.82
C PHE A 21 2.93 4.76 -5.73
N HIS A 22 1.77 5.37 -5.49
CA HIS A 22 1.19 6.41 -6.34
C HIS A 22 0.50 7.48 -5.48
N ASN A 23 0.08 8.59 -6.09
CA ASN A 23 -0.39 9.76 -5.35
C ASN A 23 -1.60 9.48 -4.45
N ASP A 24 -2.54 8.62 -4.86
CA ASP A 24 -3.64 8.21 -3.97
C ASP A 24 -3.17 7.41 -2.75
N HIS A 25 -2.07 6.65 -2.85
CA HIS A 25 -1.47 6.02 -1.67
C HIS A 25 -0.89 7.07 -0.72
N MET A 26 -0.27 8.15 -1.23
CA MET A 26 0.20 9.25 -0.40
C MET A 26 -0.96 9.90 0.36
N VAL A 27 -2.05 10.22 -0.33
CA VAL A 27 -3.27 10.76 0.29
C VAL A 27 -3.80 9.80 1.37
N TYR A 28 -3.79 8.50 1.10
CA TYR A 28 -4.25 7.50 2.06
C TYR A 28 -3.38 7.45 3.31
N LEU A 29 -2.05 7.44 3.16
CA LEU A 29 -1.11 7.46 4.28
C LEU A 29 -1.28 8.73 5.12
N LEU A 30 -1.29 9.90 4.50
CA LEU A 30 -1.45 11.17 5.20
C LEU A 30 -2.78 11.26 5.96
N SER A 31 -3.86 10.68 5.40
CA SER A 31 -5.16 10.62 6.08
C SER A 31 -5.10 9.78 7.37
N GLY A 32 -4.39 8.65 7.35
CA GLY A 32 -4.16 7.84 8.55
C GLY A 32 -3.22 8.52 9.55
N MET A 33 -2.17 9.19 9.07
CA MET A 33 -1.22 9.93 9.91
C MET A 33 -1.86 11.10 10.64
N ALA A 34 -2.91 11.71 10.08
CA ALA A 34 -3.66 12.76 10.77
C ALA A 34 -4.43 12.24 12.00
N LEU A 35 -4.66 10.93 12.10
CA LEU A 35 -5.45 10.30 13.15
C LEU A 35 -4.62 9.48 14.15
N CYS A 36 -3.30 9.38 13.95
CA CYS A 36 -2.42 8.67 14.88
C CYS A 36 -1.08 9.39 15.11
N ARG A 37 -0.46 9.13 16.27
CA ARG A 37 0.86 9.71 16.58
C ARG A 37 1.97 9.06 15.74
N HIS A 38 1.91 7.74 15.58
CA HIS A 38 2.82 6.98 14.71
C HIS A 38 2.07 6.02 13.78
N LEU A 39 2.37 6.06 12.48
CA LEU A 39 1.76 5.20 11.48
C LEU A 39 2.69 4.05 11.07
N VAL A 40 2.24 2.81 11.28
CA VAL A 40 2.91 1.62 10.74
C VAL A 40 2.35 1.31 9.35
N ILE A 41 3.24 1.32 8.35
CA ILE A 41 2.93 1.06 6.94
C ILE A 41 3.31 -0.39 6.62
N GLY A 42 2.31 -1.27 6.59
CA GLY A 42 2.46 -2.70 6.28
C GLY A 42 2.52 -2.97 4.77
N ILE A 43 3.66 -3.45 4.28
CA ILE A 43 3.80 -3.92 2.91
C ILE A 43 3.27 -5.36 2.82
N THR A 44 2.11 -5.51 2.20
CA THR A 44 1.50 -6.83 1.98
C THR A 44 2.23 -7.64 0.93
N ASN A 45 2.14 -8.96 1.02
CA ASN A 45 2.83 -9.90 0.14
C ASN A 45 4.34 -9.59 0.08
N PRO A 46 5.04 -9.59 1.24
CA PRO A 46 6.46 -9.22 1.28
C PRO A 46 7.35 -10.25 0.60
N ASP A 47 6.95 -11.53 0.60
CA ASP A 47 7.70 -12.64 0.00
C ASP A 47 6.81 -13.41 -1.01
N PRO A 48 7.36 -13.83 -2.18
CA PRO A 48 6.64 -14.68 -3.14
C PRO A 48 6.07 -15.98 -2.55
N MET A 49 6.77 -16.61 -1.60
CA MET A 49 6.41 -17.86 -0.92
C MET A 49 5.39 -17.64 0.21
N LEU A 50 5.45 -16.51 0.92
CA LEU A 50 4.46 -16.14 1.94
C LEU A 50 3.15 -15.63 1.33
N THR A 51 3.17 -15.30 0.04
CA THR A 51 1.97 -15.09 -0.75
C THR A 51 1.38 -16.46 -1.06
N ARG A 52 0.75 -17.12 -0.07
CA ARG A 52 -0.05 -18.33 -0.32
C ARG A 52 -1.00 -18.01 -1.47
N SER A 53 -1.03 -18.90 -2.44
CA SER A 53 -1.98 -18.83 -3.56
C SER A 53 -3.39 -18.87 -2.99
N GLU A 54 -3.99 -17.70 -2.75
CA GLU A 54 -5.42 -17.63 -2.59
C GLU A 54 -6.00 -18.04 -3.94
N THR A 55 -6.74 -19.15 -3.95
CA THR A 55 -7.46 -19.73 -5.08
C THR A 55 -8.50 -18.78 -5.70
N VAL A 56 -8.58 -17.54 -5.24
CA VAL A 56 -9.70 -16.62 -5.45
C VAL A 56 -9.34 -15.45 -6.38
N ASP A 57 -8.06 -15.18 -6.70
CA ASP A 57 -7.71 -14.12 -7.67
C ASP A 57 -6.38 -14.36 -8.41
N LEU A 58 -6.43 -15.18 -9.47
CA LEU A 58 -5.31 -15.52 -10.35
C LEU A 58 -4.59 -14.30 -10.95
N LYS A 59 -5.25 -13.12 -11.03
CA LYS A 59 -4.65 -11.88 -11.54
C LYS A 59 -3.66 -11.25 -10.55
N ARG A 60 -3.77 -11.55 -9.25
CA ARG A 60 -2.89 -11.00 -8.20
C ARG A 60 -1.60 -11.79 -8.03
N SER A 61 -1.60 -13.07 -8.39
CA SER A 61 -0.42 -13.94 -8.46
C SER A 61 0.40 -13.74 -9.74
N ASP A 62 -0.14 -13.00 -10.72
CA ASP A 62 0.57 -12.66 -11.94
C ASP A 62 1.88 -11.92 -11.62
N PRO A 63 3.04 -12.38 -12.13
CA PRO A 63 4.32 -11.71 -11.93
C PRO A 63 4.26 -10.22 -12.29
N THR A 64 3.52 -9.82 -13.35
CA THR A 64 3.42 -8.40 -13.75
C THR A 64 2.62 -7.55 -12.75
N SER A 65 1.87 -8.20 -11.85
CA SER A 65 1.14 -7.54 -10.77
C SER A 65 2.04 -7.24 -9.56
N ASN A 66 3.23 -7.86 -9.48
CA ASN A 66 4.18 -7.69 -8.38
C ASN A 66 5.63 -7.50 -8.89
N PRO A 67 5.90 -6.48 -9.74
CA PRO A 67 7.21 -6.29 -10.35
C PRO A 67 8.31 -5.86 -9.35
N LEU A 68 7.96 -5.30 -8.19
CA LEU A 68 8.91 -4.86 -7.17
C LEU A 68 9.06 -5.92 -6.07
N THR A 69 10.29 -6.06 -5.57
CA THR A 69 10.60 -6.79 -4.33
C THR A 69 10.04 -6.07 -3.10
N TYR A 70 10.05 -6.71 -1.94
CA TYR A 70 9.77 -6.01 -0.67
C TYR A 70 10.75 -4.85 -0.43
N PHE A 71 12.04 -5.05 -0.65
CA PHE A 71 13.05 -4.03 -0.35
C PHE A 71 12.93 -2.79 -1.26
N GLU A 72 12.66 -2.98 -2.55
CA GLU A 72 12.35 -1.87 -3.47
C GLU A 72 11.13 -1.08 -3.00
N ARG A 73 10.08 -1.76 -2.51
CA ARG A 73 8.88 -1.09 -1.97
C ARG A 73 9.13 -0.36 -0.66
N TYR A 74 9.91 -0.97 0.23
CA TYR A 74 10.35 -0.33 1.47
C TYR A 74 11.07 0.98 1.19
N LEU A 75 12.09 0.94 0.32
CA LEU A 75 12.88 2.11 -0.02
C LEU A 75 12.03 3.15 -0.76
N MET A 76 11.18 2.73 -1.70
CA MET A 76 10.26 3.61 -2.43
C MET A 76 9.31 4.37 -1.50
N ILE A 77 8.67 3.69 -0.55
CA ILE A 77 7.76 4.34 0.40
C ILE A 77 8.53 5.30 1.30
N ARG A 78 9.67 4.86 1.86
CA ARG A 78 10.51 5.73 2.69
C ARG A 78 10.92 7.01 1.98
N THR A 79 11.45 6.92 0.76
CA THR A 79 11.87 8.09 -0.01
C THR A 79 10.68 9.00 -0.34
N ALA A 80 9.50 8.45 -0.66
CA ALA A 80 8.31 9.24 -0.91
C ALA A 80 7.81 10.00 0.33
N MET A 81 7.88 9.37 1.51
CA MET A 81 7.51 10.02 2.77
C MET A 81 8.51 11.11 3.17
N GLU A 82 9.80 10.86 2.98
CA GLU A 82 10.87 11.85 3.22
C GLU A 82 10.78 13.05 2.26
N GLU A 83 10.46 12.82 0.99
CA GLU A 83 10.17 13.89 0.01
C GLU A 83 8.98 14.76 0.43
N ALA A 84 7.98 14.16 1.10
CA ALA A 84 6.84 14.88 1.67
C ALA A 84 7.13 15.52 3.04
N GLU A 85 8.41 15.64 3.41
CA GLU A 85 8.88 16.23 4.68
C GLU A 85 8.33 15.55 5.94
N ILE A 86 7.97 14.26 5.82
CA ILE A 86 7.50 13.48 6.97
C ILE A 86 8.71 12.90 7.71
N GLU A 87 8.84 13.28 8.97
CA GLU A 87 9.89 12.76 9.85
C GLU A 87 9.81 11.24 9.99
N SER A 88 10.96 10.57 9.92
CA SER A 88 11.04 9.11 10.07
C SER A 88 10.61 8.60 11.46
N SER A 89 10.55 9.47 12.47
CA SER A 89 10.00 9.17 13.80
C SER A 89 8.48 8.96 13.78
N ARG A 90 7.78 9.48 12.77
CA ARG A 90 6.31 9.46 12.65
C ARG A 90 5.77 8.22 11.94
N PHE A 91 6.63 7.40 11.34
CA PHE A 91 6.19 6.20 10.65
C PHE A 91 7.21 5.07 10.64
N SER A 92 6.72 3.85 10.49
CA SER A 92 7.52 2.64 10.25
C SER A 92 7.06 1.97 8.96
N VAL A 93 7.96 1.29 8.25
CA VAL A 93 7.60 0.49 7.07
C VAL A 93 8.02 -0.94 7.32
N VAL A 94 7.05 -1.86 7.37
CA VAL A 94 7.25 -3.24 7.84
C VAL A 94 6.68 -4.25 6.83
N PRO A 95 7.15 -5.51 6.80
CA PRO A 95 6.43 -6.58 6.12
C PRO A 95 5.05 -6.78 6.79
N PHE A 96 4.02 -7.11 6.02
CA PHE A 96 2.72 -7.45 6.60
C PHE A 96 2.08 -8.65 5.90
N PRO A 97 2.21 -9.87 6.45
CA PRO A 97 1.66 -11.08 5.84
C PRO A 97 0.15 -11.16 6.07
N ILE A 98 -0.62 -10.32 5.36
CA ILE A 98 -2.07 -10.13 5.51
C ILE A 98 -2.91 -11.43 5.48
N ASN A 99 -2.41 -12.49 4.86
CA ASN A 99 -3.10 -13.78 4.77
C ASN A 99 -2.68 -14.78 5.85
N ILE A 100 -1.83 -14.37 6.81
CA ILE A 100 -1.30 -15.21 7.90
C ILE A 100 -1.44 -14.43 9.23
N PRO A 101 -2.67 -14.34 9.78
CA PRO A 101 -2.97 -13.51 10.96
C PRO A 101 -2.14 -13.89 12.20
N GLU A 102 -1.72 -15.16 12.31
CA GLU A 102 -0.87 -15.66 13.39
C GLU A 102 0.48 -14.93 13.45
N LEU A 103 0.88 -14.31 12.34
CA LEU A 103 2.13 -13.56 12.25
C LEU A 103 1.97 -12.07 12.55
N TYR A 104 0.76 -11.51 12.63
CA TYR A 104 0.56 -10.06 12.77
C TYR A 104 1.30 -9.46 13.97
N ARG A 105 1.24 -10.15 15.12
CA ARG A 105 1.89 -9.72 16.37
C ARG A 105 3.40 -9.49 16.27
N TYR A 106 4.05 -10.04 15.25
CA TYR A 106 5.49 -9.87 15.02
C TYR A 106 5.83 -8.66 14.15
N TYR A 107 4.83 -8.07 13.49
CA TYR A 107 5.04 -7.01 12.49
C TYR A 107 4.29 -5.72 12.81
N VAL A 108 3.14 -5.80 13.49
CA VAL A 108 2.29 -4.64 13.80
C VAL A 108 1.77 -4.71 15.25
N PRO A 109 1.48 -3.56 15.88
CA PRO A 109 0.79 -3.53 17.17
C PRO A 109 -0.67 -3.96 16.98
N LEU A 110 -1.14 -4.95 17.75
CA LEU A 110 -2.51 -5.45 17.62
C LEU A 110 -3.56 -4.54 18.28
N ASP A 111 -3.12 -3.67 19.18
CA ASP A 111 -3.90 -2.63 19.85
C ASP A 111 -3.98 -1.32 19.04
N ALA A 112 -3.29 -1.24 17.90
CA ALA A 112 -3.37 -0.11 16.98
C ALA A 112 -4.72 -0.02 16.26
N VAL A 113 -5.03 1.16 15.72
CA VAL A 113 -6.17 1.35 14.83
C VAL A 113 -5.78 0.96 13.40
N PHE A 114 -6.43 -0.05 12.84
CA PHE A 114 -6.25 -0.48 11.45
C PHE A 114 -7.12 0.38 10.53
N PHE A 115 -6.48 1.28 9.80
CA PHE A 115 -7.14 2.12 8.83
C PHE A 115 -7.38 1.37 7.53
N LEU A 116 -8.60 1.49 7.00
CA LEU A 116 -9.04 0.78 5.80
C LEU A 116 -9.70 1.77 4.82
N SER A 117 -9.57 1.50 3.53
CA SER A 117 -10.42 2.10 2.48
C SER A 117 -11.17 0.99 1.76
N ILE A 118 -12.47 1.21 1.57
CA ILE A 118 -13.41 0.26 0.97
C ILE A 118 -13.81 0.84 -0.39
N TYR A 119 -13.49 0.08 -1.44
CA TYR A 119 -13.82 0.42 -2.83
C TYR A 119 -14.63 -0.68 -3.52
N ASP A 120 -14.69 -1.87 -2.94
CA ASP A 120 -15.28 -3.05 -3.54
C ASP A 120 -15.69 -4.07 -2.47
N ALA A 121 -16.31 -5.18 -2.89
CA ALA A 121 -16.69 -6.27 -2.01
C ALA A 121 -15.49 -6.90 -1.27
N TRP A 122 -14.28 -6.82 -1.84
CA TRP A 122 -13.08 -7.34 -1.19
C TRP A 122 -12.65 -6.46 -0.01
N GLY A 123 -12.74 -5.14 -0.14
CA GLY A 123 -12.56 -4.20 0.96
C GLY A 123 -13.51 -4.48 2.13
N LYS A 124 -14.79 -4.78 1.82
CA LYS A 124 -15.80 -5.16 2.83
C LYS A 124 -15.47 -6.47 3.54
N ARG A 125 -15.13 -7.52 2.80
CA ARG A 125 -14.69 -8.81 3.38
C ARG A 125 -13.47 -8.67 4.27
N LYS A 126 -12.51 -7.82 3.91
CA LYS A 126 -11.33 -7.55 4.73
C LYS A 126 -11.70 -6.87 6.05
N LEU A 127 -12.62 -5.89 6.02
CA LEU A 127 -13.13 -5.25 7.23
C LEU A 127 -13.78 -6.28 8.16
N GLU A 128 -14.65 -7.14 7.62
CA GLU A 128 -15.29 -8.23 8.38
C GLU A 128 -14.25 -9.18 8.98
N TYR A 129 -13.24 -9.55 8.20
CA TYR A 129 -12.16 -10.41 8.64
C TYR A 129 -11.35 -9.79 9.79
N PHE A 130 -10.98 -8.51 9.69
CA PHE A 130 -10.22 -7.83 10.76
C PHE A 130 -11.06 -7.69 12.03
N LYS A 131 -12.35 -7.41 11.91
CA LYS A 131 -13.28 -7.40 13.05
C LYS A 131 -13.40 -8.78 13.70
N ALA A 132 -13.47 -9.85 12.91
CA ALA A 132 -13.51 -11.22 13.43
C ALA A 132 -12.23 -11.62 14.18
N LEU A 133 -11.09 -11.01 13.85
CA LEU A 133 -9.82 -11.15 14.58
C LEU A 133 -9.74 -10.29 15.85
N GLY A 134 -10.78 -9.50 16.16
CA GLY A 134 -10.80 -8.60 17.32
C GLY A 134 -9.95 -7.33 17.16
N LEU A 135 -9.56 -6.98 15.92
CA LEU A 135 -8.76 -5.78 15.65
C LEU A 135 -9.65 -4.53 15.63
N THR A 136 -9.13 -3.43 16.18
CA THR A 136 -9.76 -2.11 16.06
C THR A 136 -9.60 -1.59 14.64
N THR A 137 -10.70 -1.27 13.96
CA THR A 137 -10.69 -0.81 12.56
C THR A 137 -11.37 0.53 12.39
N LEU A 138 -10.83 1.41 11.54
CA LEU A 138 -11.47 2.66 11.13
C LEU A 138 -11.46 2.77 9.60
N VAL A 139 -12.62 3.04 9.00
CA VAL A 139 -12.75 3.21 7.54
C VAL A 139 -12.53 4.68 7.19
N LEU A 140 -11.43 4.97 6.48
CA LEU A 140 -11.08 6.33 6.04
C LEU A 140 -11.90 6.78 4.83
N ARG A 141 -12.26 5.83 3.95
CA ARG A 141 -13.09 6.07 2.76
C ARG A 141 -13.95 4.86 2.47
N ASP A 142 -15.23 5.11 2.20
CA ASP A 142 -16.17 4.15 1.62
C ASP A 142 -16.77 4.82 0.39
N VAL A 143 -16.22 4.53 -0.78
CA VAL A 143 -16.66 5.13 -2.04
C VAL A 143 -16.92 4.04 -3.08
N PRO A 144 -17.92 4.24 -3.97
CA PRO A 144 -18.19 3.33 -5.09
C PRO A 144 -16.95 3.03 -5.96
N ALA A 145 -16.90 1.83 -6.54
CA ALA A 145 -15.76 1.35 -7.31
C ALA A 145 -15.44 2.18 -8.56
N ASP A 146 -16.44 2.81 -9.15
CA ASP A 146 -16.36 3.73 -10.29
C ASP A 146 -15.76 5.09 -9.93
N GLN A 147 -15.70 5.43 -8.64
CA GLN A 147 -15.02 6.61 -8.10
C GLN A 147 -13.62 6.26 -7.55
N LYS A 148 -13.13 5.05 -7.83
CA LYS A 148 -11.77 4.67 -7.52
C LYS A 148 -10.82 5.54 -8.34
N GLY A 149 -9.99 6.30 -7.64
CA GLY A 149 -9.00 7.18 -8.25
C GLY A 149 -7.86 6.40 -8.92
N LEU A 150 -6.62 6.80 -8.66
CA LEU A 150 -5.47 6.20 -9.31
C LEU A 150 -5.33 4.71 -8.99
N SER A 151 -5.12 3.93 -10.03
CA SER A 151 -4.87 2.49 -9.93
C SER A 151 -3.41 2.19 -10.25
N ALA A 152 -2.74 1.50 -9.33
CA ALA A 152 -1.38 0.99 -9.58
C ALA A 152 -1.31 0.12 -10.85
N THR A 153 -2.39 -0.57 -11.22
CA THR A 153 -2.45 -1.36 -12.46
C THR A 153 -2.34 -0.47 -13.70
N ASP A 154 -3.00 0.68 -13.71
CA ASP A 154 -2.92 1.62 -14.84
C ASP A 154 -1.55 2.29 -14.92
N VAL A 155 -0.95 2.61 -13.77
CA VAL A 155 0.42 3.12 -13.72
C VAL A 155 1.41 2.09 -14.29
N ARG A 156 1.33 0.82 -13.87
CA ARG A 156 2.17 -0.26 -14.43
C ARG A 156 1.92 -0.48 -15.93
N ARG A 157 0.67 -0.41 -16.39
CA ARG A 157 0.31 -0.51 -17.81
C ARG A 157 0.97 0.59 -18.63
N ARG A 158 0.86 1.84 -18.18
CA ARG A 158 1.48 3.00 -18.84
C ARG A 158 3.00 2.85 -18.93
N MET A 159 3.65 2.44 -17.85
CA MET A 159 5.10 2.12 -17.86
C MET A 159 5.46 1.04 -18.90
N ALA A 160 4.67 -0.03 -18.99
CA ALA A 160 4.90 -1.12 -19.93
C ALA A 160 4.68 -0.67 -21.38
N GLN A 161 3.76 0.26 -21.63
CA GLN A 161 3.40 0.73 -22.97
C GLN A 161 4.17 2.00 -23.39
N SER A 162 5.14 2.44 -22.59
CA SER A 162 5.88 3.69 -22.81
C SER A 162 4.96 4.92 -22.91
N GLU A 163 3.82 4.88 -22.22
CA GLU A 163 2.91 6.02 -22.05
C GLU A 163 3.35 6.88 -20.86
N PRO A 164 2.98 8.18 -20.80
CA PRO A 164 3.23 9.01 -19.63
C PRO A 164 2.61 8.44 -18.35
N TRP A 165 3.38 8.37 -17.27
CA TRP A 165 2.93 7.84 -15.97
C TRP A 165 3.46 8.61 -14.76
N GLU A 166 4.50 9.42 -14.95
CA GLU A 166 5.26 10.07 -13.87
C GLU A 166 4.39 11.02 -13.04
N GLU A 167 3.37 11.65 -13.63
CA GLU A 167 2.44 12.54 -12.94
C GLU A 167 1.55 11.83 -11.90
N PHE A 168 1.40 10.50 -12.00
CA PHE A 168 0.55 9.72 -11.10
C PHE A 168 1.27 9.25 -9.83
N VAL A 169 2.57 9.54 -9.70
CA VAL A 169 3.39 9.12 -8.56
C VAL A 169 4.17 10.31 -7.98
N PRO A 170 4.67 10.21 -6.74
CA PRO A 170 5.60 11.21 -6.22
C PRO A 170 6.88 11.28 -7.08
N PRO A 171 7.50 12.46 -7.28
CA PRO A 171 8.69 12.59 -8.12
C PRO A 171 9.83 11.65 -7.72
N SER A 172 10.07 11.48 -6.41
CA SER A 172 11.02 10.50 -5.87
C SER A 172 10.74 9.07 -6.33
N VAL A 173 9.48 8.66 -6.37
CA VAL A 173 9.06 7.34 -6.88
C VAL A 173 9.37 7.25 -8.37
N ALA A 174 9.08 8.28 -9.15
CA ALA A 174 9.39 8.28 -10.58
C ALA A 174 10.90 8.11 -10.85
N LEU A 175 11.75 8.78 -10.07
CA LEU A 175 13.20 8.64 -10.14
C LEU A 175 13.65 7.21 -9.82
N LEU A 176 13.10 6.60 -8.77
CA LEU A 176 13.43 5.23 -8.38
C LEU A 176 12.98 4.20 -9.43
N MET A 177 11.78 4.35 -10.01
CA MET A 177 11.28 3.44 -11.04
C MET A 177 12.19 3.45 -12.28
N LYS A 178 12.70 4.63 -12.66
CA LYS A 178 13.68 4.78 -13.75
C LYS A 178 15.03 4.18 -13.36
N LYS A 179 15.52 4.47 -12.16
CA LYS A 179 16.80 3.94 -11.63
C LYS A 179 16.84 2.40 -11.60
N TRP A 180 15.74 1.75 -11.25
CA TRP A 180 15.65 0.29 -11.18
C TRP A 180 15.18 -0.37 -12.48
N ALA A 181 15.03 0.42 -13.56
CA ALA A 181 14.52 -0.02 -14.85
C ALA A 181 13.19 -0.81 -14.74
N ILE A 182 12.29 -0.37 -13.86
CA ILE A 182 10.98 -1.03 -13.67
C ILE A 182 10.13 -1.03 -14.94
N PRO A 183 10.07 0.05 -15.76
CA PRO A 183 9.37 0.00 -17.04
C PRO A 183 9.90 -1.11 -17.97
N ASP A 184 11.22 -1.27 -18.05
CA ASP A 184 11.85 -2.30 -18.88
C ASP A 184 11.55 -3.71 -18.36
N ARG A 185 11.60 -3.88 -17.03
CA ARG A 185 11.23 -5.12 -16.33
C ARG A 185 9.79 -5.51 -16.68
N LEU A 186 8.87 -4.56 -16.58
CA LEU A 186 7.45 -4.75 -16.93
C LEU A 186 7.28 -5.16 -18.40
N ARG A 187 7.97 -4.49 -19.34
CA ARG A 187 7.91 -4.85 -20.77
C ARG A 187 8.36 -6.28 -21.04
N LYS A 188 9.48 -6.70 -20.44
CA LYS A 188 9.98 -8.09 -20.57
C LYS A 188 8.97 -9.10 -20.04
N MET A 189 8.34 -8.81 -18.89
CA MET A 189 7.35 -9.70 -18.28
C MET A 189 6.03 -9.76 -19.08
N SER A 190 5.66 -8.69 -19.80
CA SER A 190 4.50 -8.68 -20.69
C SER A 190 4.73 -9.41 -22.03
N GLN A 191 5.99 -9.52 -22.48
CA GLN A 191 6.37 -10.19 -23.74
C GLN A 191 6.58 -11.70 -23.58
N CYS A 192 6.84 -12.21 -22.38
CA CYS A 192 6.95 -13.64 -22.09
C CYS A 192 5.57 -14.32 -21.85
N ARG A 193 4.49 -13.78 -22.41
CA ARG A 193 3.14 -14.37 -22.34
C ARG A 193 2.71 -14.94 -23.67
#